data_AF-A0A9D5AWF2-F1
#
_entry.id   AF-A0A9D5AWF2-F1
#
_cell.length_a   1.000
_cell.length_b   1.000
_cell.length_c   1.000
_cell.angle_alpha   90.00
_cell.angle_beta   90.00
_cell.angle_gamma   90.00
#
_symmetry.space_group_name_H-M   'P 1'
#
loop_
_entity.id
_entity.type
_entity.pdbx_description
1 polymer ?
#
loop_
_entity_poly.entity_id
_entity_poly.type
_entity_poly.pdbx_seq_one_letter_code
_entity_poly.pdbx_strand_id
1 'polypeptide(L)'
;MSGTKEWFVTLDEKFRRSVKLGNGDKLEVVGKGSVRLVTEQKVLVVQDVFYVPGLTTNLLSVGEMQEKGLTFLIKNNVTRKIC
;
A
#
# COMPACT_ATOMS: atom_id res chain seq x y z
N MET A 1 1.87 -1.10 -1.42
CA MET A 1 3.32 -0.75 -1.46
C MET A 1 3.46 0.74 -1.23
N SER A 2 4.54 1.17 -0.56
CA SER A 2 4.79 2.60 -0.34
C SER A 2 6.27 2.95 -0.52
N GLY A 3 6.53 4.13 -1.08
CA GLY A 3 7.87 4.73 -1.15
C GLY A 3 8.20 5.67 0.01
N THR A 4 7.22 5.95 0.88
CA THR A 4 7.36 6.88 2.00
C THR A 4 7.58 6.10 3.30
N LYS A 5 8.78 6.18 3.87
CA LYS A 5 9.17 5.40 5.06
C LYS A 5 8.37 5.82 6.30
N GLU A 6 8.04 7.10 6.39
CA GLU A 6 7.39 7.75 7.53
C GLU A 6 5.95 7.27 7.75
N TRP A 7 5.35 6.62 6.75
CA TRP A 7 3.98 6.10 6.85
C TRP A 7 3.91 4.74 7.57
N PHE A 8 5.06 4.09 7.76
CA PHE A 8 5.14 2.80 8.42
C PHE A 8 5.10 2.95 9.95
N VAL A 9 4.17 2.24 10.58
CA VAL A 9 4.12 2.09 12.05
C VAL A 9 5.10 1.02 12.51
N THR A 10 5.23 -0.03 11.71
CA THR A 10 6.25 -1.07 11.89
C THR A 10 6.96 -1.29 10.57
N LEU A 11 8.26 -1.56 10.61
CA LEU A 11 9.05 -1.84 9.42
C LEU A 11 10.17 -2.83 9.74
N ASP A 12 10.12 -4.01 9.14
CA ASP A 12 11.24 -4.93 9.10
C ASP A 12 12.14 -4.56 7.92
N GLU A 13 13.23 -3.86 8.22
CA GLU A 13 14.26 -3.47 7.27
C GLU A 13 15.24 -4.59 6.93
N LYS A 14 15.06 -5.82 7.42
CA LYS A 14 15.84 -6.99 6.98
C LYS A 14 15.22 -7.68 5.77
N PHE A 15 13.92 -7.49 5.56
CA PHE A 15 13.21 -8.06 4.42
C PHE A 15 13.69 -7.43 3.10
N ARG A 16 14.12 -8.26 2.15
CA ARG A 16 14.57 -7.85 0.80
C ARG A 16 13.86 -8.68 -0.27
N ARG A 17 13.39 -8.02 -1.32
CA ARG A 17 12.77 -8.67 -2.48
C ARG A 17 12.82 -7.73 -3.69
N SER A 18 12.73 -8.26 -4.90
CA SER A 18 12.51 -7.46 -6.11
C SER A 18 11.07 -7.61 -6.59
N VAL A 19 10.45 -6.51 -7.02
CA VAL A 19 9.09 -6.49 -7.61
C VAL A 19 9.15 -5.97 -9.03
N LYS A 20 8.33 -6.55 -9.92
CA LYS A 20 8.17 -6.08 -11.30
C LYS A 20 6.89 -5.25 -11.40
N LEU A 21 7.00 -4.03 -11.89
CA LEU A 21 5.88 -3.15 -12.17
C LEU A 21 5.19 -3.53 -13.49
N GLY A 22 3.96 -3.04 -13.68
CA GLY A 22 3.18 -3.29 -14.88
C GLY A 22 3.83 -2.74 -16.17
N ASN A 23 4.67 -1.71 -16.05
CA ASN A 23 5.46 -1.15 -17.16
C ASN A 23 6.74 -1.94 -17.47
N GLY A 24 7.03 -3.01 -16.72
CA GLY A 24 8.22 -3.84 -16.91
C GLY A 24 9.39 -3.53 -16.00
N ASP A 25 9.39 -2.36 -15.34
CA ASP A 25 10.47 -1.95 -14.44
C ASP A 25 10.57 -2.89 -13.24
N LYS A 26 11.80 -3.05 -12.73
CA LYS A 26 12.07 -3.79 -11.50
C LYS A 26 12.49 -2.82 -10.41
N LEU A 27 11.82 -2.91 -9.27
CA LEU A 27 12.13 -2.10 -8.08
C LEU A 27 12.50 -3.00 -6.91
N GLU A 28 13.43 -2.54 -6.09
CA GLU A 28 13.84 -3.22 -4.88
C GLU A 28 12.93 -2.86 -3.71
N VAL A 29 12.42 -3.89 -3.06
CA VAL A 29 11.75 -3.84 -1.75
C VAL A 29 12.83 -3.90 -0.68
N VAL A 30 12.91 -2.87 0.15
CA VAL A 30 13.92 -2.74 1.22
C VAL A 30 13.32 -2.86 2.61
N GLY A 31 12.05 -3.24 2.70
CA GLY A 31 11.44 -3.62 3.96
C GLY A 31 9.99 -4.05 3.79
N LYS A 32 9.45 -4.63 4.85
CA LYS A 32 8.04 -5.03 4.93
C LYS A 32 7.48 -4.62 6.28
N GLY A 33 6.27 -4.11 6.31
CA GLY A 33 5.73 -3.53 7.54
C GLY A 33 4.25 -3.26 7.51
N SER A 34 3.79 -2.48 8.48
CA SER A 34 2.39 -2.05 8.55
C SER A 34 2.29 -0.54 8.40
N VAL A 35 1.27 -0.08 7.66
CA VAL A 35 0.99 1.33 7.40
C VAL A 35 -0.37 1.68 8.01
N ARG A 36 -0.45 2.87 8.63
CA ARG A 36 -1.71 3.39 9.16
C ARG A 36 -2.35 4.33 8.14
N LEU A 37 -3.47 3.92 7.58
CA LEU A 37 -4.34 4.75 6.74
C LEU A 37 -5.39 5.42 7.62
N VAL A 38 -5.40 6.75 7.61
CA VAL A 38 -6.39 7.54 8.35
C VAL A 38 -7.37 8.13 7.34
N THR A 39 -8.66 7.87 7.53
CA THR A 39 -9.75 8.55 6.85
C THR A 39 -10.55 9.37 7.86
N GLU A 40 -11.42 10.26 7.38
CA GLU A 40 -12.27 11.07 8.26
C GLU A 40 -13.11 10.25 9.23
N GLN A 41 -13.52 9.02 8.85
CA GLN A 41 -14.36 8.17 9.69
C GLN A 41 -13.60 7.08 10.46
N LYS A 42 -12.46 6.59 9.93
CA LYS A 42 -11.82 5.37 10.44
C LYS A 42 -10.31 5.39 10.29
N VAL A 43 -9.65 4.68 11.20
CA VAL A 43 -8.24 4.30 11.07
C VAL A 43 -8.16 2.85 10.64
N LEU A 44 -7.47 2.58 9.53
CA LEU A 44 -7.20 1.24 9.03
C LEU A 44 -5.68 0.98 9.14
N VAL A 45 -5.31 -0.15 9.73
CA VAL A 45 -3.92 -0.63 9.70
C VAL A 45 -3.80 -1.68 8.61
N VAL A 46 -3.01 -1.38 7.59
CA VAL A 46 -2.72 -2.32 6.50
C VAL A 46 -1.43 -3.05 6.85
N GLN A 47 -1.53 -4.35 7.04
CA GLN A 47 -0.38 -5.22 7.27
C GLN A 47 0.27 -5.63 5.96
N ASP A 48 1.50 -6.16 6.05
CA ASP A 48 2.26 -6.74 4.95
C ASP A 48 2.57 -5.80 3.77
N VAL A 49 2.69 -4.51 4.05
CA VAL A 49 3.03 -3.49 3.04
C VAL A 49 4.52 -3.52 2.73
N PHE A 50 4.89 -3.57 1.45
CA PHE A 50 6.27 -3.43 1.01
C PHE A 50 6.73 -1.96 0.97
N TYR A 51 7.90 -1.70 1.55
CA TYR A 51 8.62 -0.44 1.44
C TYR A 51 9.56 -0.48 0.24
N VAL A 52 9.32 0.40 -0.72
CA VAL A 52 9.99 0.47 -2.03
C VAL A 52 10.41 1.92 -2.29
N PRO A 53 11.62 2.34 -1.91
CA PRO A 53 12.05 3.75 -1.96
C PRO A 53 11.98 4.35 -3.37
N GLY A 54 12.11 3.53 -4.42
CA GLY A 54 12.00 3.94 -5.81
C GLY A 54 10.57 4.25 -6.29
N LEU A 55 9.54 4.07 -5.46
CA LEU A 55 8.16 4.44 -5.81
C LEU A 55 7.94 5.95 -5.63
N THR A 56 7.58 6.64 -6.70
CA THR A 56 7.16 8.05 -6.67
C THR A 56 5.75 8.26 -6.14
N THR A 57 4.89 7.24 -6.29
CA THR A 57 3.52 7.22 -5.76
C THR A 57 3.26 5.90 -5.05
N ASN A 58 2.44 5.96 -4.01
CA ASN A 58 2.07 4.78 -3.24
C ASN A 58 1.03 3.97 -4.02
N LEU A 59 1.20 2.65 -4.03
CA LEU A 59 0.34 1.74 -4.79
C LEU A 59 -0.51 0.91 -3.83
N LEU A 60 -1.82 1.08 -3.93
CA LEU A 60 -2.80 0.33 -3.14
C LEU A 60 -3.53 -0.67 -4.04
N SER A 61 -3.45 -1.96 -3.71
CA SER A 61 -4.19 -3.00 -4.45
C SER A 61 -5.65 -2.99 -4.01
N VAL A 62 -6.57 -2.69 -4.92
CA VAL A 62 -8.01 -2.74 -4.65
C VAL A 62 -8.46 -4.17 -4.36
N GLY A 63 -7.96 -5.16 -5.11
CA GLY A 63 -8.30 -6.57 -4.93
C GLY A 63 -7.96 -7.08 -3.52
N GLU A 64 -6.76 -6.77 -3.03
CA GLU A 64 -6.32 -7.18 -1.68
C GLU A 64 -7.19 -6.53 -0.58
N MET A 65 -7.64 -5.30 -0.81
CA MET A 65 -8.54 -4.62 0.12
C MET A 65 -9.95 -5.24 0.10
N GLN A 66 -10.44 -5.64 -1.08
CA GLN A 66 -11.71 -6.36 -1.21
C GLN A 66 -11.66 -7.74 -0.54
N GLU A 67 -10.55 -8.46 -0.65
CA GLU A 67 -10.33 -9.73 0.08
C GLU A 67 -10.36 -9.54 1.60
N LYS A 68 -9.96 -8.35 2.08
CA LYS A 68 -10.06 -7.94 3.49
C LYS A 68 -11.44 -7.37 3.87
N GLY A 69 -12.44 -7.47 2.99
CA GLY A 69 -13.83 -7.07 3.24
C GLY A 69 -14.13 -5.59 3.00
N LEU A 70 -13.21 -4.82 2.42
CA LEU A 70 -13.43 -3.40 2.11
C LEU A 70 -14.20 -3.26 0.80
N THR A 71 -15.21 -2.38 0.80
CA THR A 71 -15.99 -2.07 -0.41
C THR A 71 -15.66 -0.66 -0.89
N PHE A 72 -15.41 -0.54 -2.19
CA PHE A 72 -15.09 0.72 -2.86
C PHE A 72 -16.13 1.04 -3.94
N LEU A 73 -16.50 2.32 -4.05
CA LEU A 73 -17.21 2.88 -5.20
C LEU A 73 -16.21 3.67 -6.03
N ILE A 74 -16.04 3.29 -7.29
CA ILE A 74 -15.31 4.09 -8.27
C ILE A 74 -16.35 4.77 -9.17
N LYS A 75 -16.47 6.09 -9.06
CA LYS A 75 -17.40 6.88 -9.88
C LYS A 75 -16.71 8.17 -10.31
N ASN A 76 -16.80 8.51 -11.60
CA ASN A 76 -16.21 9.73 -12.16
C ASN A 76 -14.71 9.87 -11.83
N ASN A 77 -13.94 8.78 -11.95
CA ASN A 77 -12.51 8.71 -11.59
C ASN A 77 -12.19 9.00 -10.11
N VAL A 78 -13.20 9.04 -9.23
CA VAL A 78 -13.03 9.18 -7.78
C VAL A 78 -13.30 7.84 -7.12
N THR A 79 -12.36 7.37 -6.30
CA THR A 79 -12.52 6.17 -5.48
C THR A 79 -12.97 6.57 -4.08
N ARG A 80 -14.11 6.04 -3.62
CA ARG A 80 -14.63 6.24 -2.26
C ARG A 80 -14.74 4.89 -1.55
N LYS A 81 -14.32 4.83 -0.31
CA LYS A 81 -14.62 3.71 0.60
C LYS A 81 -16.08 3.83 1.06
N ILE A 82 -16.84 2.74 1.04
CA ILE A 82 -18.26 2.71 1.45
C ILE A 82 -18.48 1.96 2.78
N CYS A 83 -17.57 1.05 3.13
CA CYS A 83 -17.65 0.14 4.29
C CYS A 83 -16.35 0.21 5.10
#